data_AF-A0A0S7X9K4-F1
#
_entry.id   AF-A0A0S7X9K4-F1
#
_cell.length_a   1.000
_cell.length_b   1.000
_cell.length_c   1.000
_cell.angle_alpha   90.00
_cell.angle_beta   90.00
_cell.angle_gamma   90.00
#
_symmetry.space_group_name_H-M   'P 1'
#
loop_
_entity.id
_entity.type
_entity.pdbx_description
1 polymer ?
#
loop_
_entity_poly.entity_id
_entity_poly.type
_entity_poly.pdbx_seq_one_letter_code
_entity_poly.pdbx_strand_id
1 'polypeptide(L)'
;MYKTKPPRSASKFRAAAREQLAVELRKGGATMAKIGAAIAEQEGLSKPITAATVSRILKRALARLRKYTDAEAEDLRQLELERIDDLIAGLWEAAKGGHPDSVKQFLAVQDRRCKLLGIEPPQRHVHDINVMSWAQVVQSADARIEEKQRPIVESRVPLGLLTDKEDDG
;
A
#
# COMPACT_ATOMS: atom_id res chain seq x y z
N MET A 1 -18.40 34.70 -36.74
CA MET A 1 -18.12 35.04 -35.32
C MET A 1 -16.74 34.52 -34.94
N TYR A 2 -15.74 35.40 -34.83
CA TYR A 2 -14.41 35.02 -34.35
C TYR A 2 -14.42 34.86 -32.83
N LYS A 3 -14.17 33.65 -32.32
CA LYS A 3 -13.97 33.42 -30.88
C LYS A 3 -12.61 33.96 -30.47
N THR A 4 -12.57 35.14 -29.86
CA THR A 4 -11.36 35.69 -29.26
C THR A 4 -10.86 34.78 -28.13
N LYS A 5 -9.58 34.41 -28.17
CA LYS A 5 -8.95 33.55 -27.16
C LYS A 5 -8.98 34.26 -25.79
N PRO A 6 -9.42 33.59 -24.70
CA PRO A 6 -9.48 34.22 -23.39
C PRO A 6 -8.08 34.60 -22.88
N PRO A 7 -7.97 35.61 -22.01
CA PRO A 7 -6.70 35.99 -21.39
C PRO A 7 -6.06 34.82 -20.66
N ARG A 8 -4.73 34.80 -20.63
CA ARG A 8 -3.93 33.64 -20.19
C ARG A 8 -4.23 33.22 -18.75
N SER A 9 -4.55 34.17 -17.86
CA SER A 9 -4.99 33.93 -16.47
C SER A 9 -6.34 33.20 -16.41
N ALA A 10 -7.35 33.66 -17.16
CA ALA A 10 -8.66 33.03 -17.24
C ALA A 10 -8.60 31.62 -17.85
N SER A 11 -7.71 31.41 -18.83
CA SER A 11 -7.50 30.07 -19.41
C SER A 11 -6.87 29.09 -18.41
N LYS A 12 -5.94 29.55 -17.56
CA LYS A 12 -5.35 28.73 -16.49
C LYS A 12 -6.39 28.38 -15.42
N PHE A 13 -7.20 29.35 -15.01
CA PHE A 13 -8.25 29.13 -14.01
C PHE A 13 -9.25 28.07 -14.46
N ARG A 14 -9.75 28.15 -15.70
CA ARG A 14 -10.65 27.12 -16.26
C ARG A 14 -9.98 25.75 -16.29
N ALA A 15 -8.71 25.67 -16.69
CA ALA A 15 -7.98 24.41 -16.70
C ALA A 15 -7.87 23.79 -15.30
N ALA A 16 -7.57 24.59 -14.28
CA ALA A 16 -7.53 24.14 -12.88
C ALA A 16 -8.91 23.67 -12.39
N ALA A 17 -9.98 24.41 -12.71
CA ALA A 17 -11.34 24.03 -12.33
C ALA A 17 -11.77 22.68 -12.94
N ARG A 18 -11.44 22.42 -14.21
CA ARG A 18 -11.69 21.11 -14.86
C ARG A 18 -10.97 19.98 -14.15
N GLU A 19 -9.72 20.22 -13.76
CA GLU A 19 -8.87 19.22 -13.11
C GLU A 19 -9.41 18.87 -11.73
N GLN A 20 -9.81 19.87 -10.95
CA GLN A 20 -10.43 19.68 -9.64
C GLN A 20 -11.75 18.89 -9.76
N LEU A 21 -12.65 19.30 -10.66
CA LEU A 21 -13.89 18.57 -10.89
C LEU A 21 -13.64 17.11 -11.31
N ALA A 22 -12.71 16.89 -12.25
CA ALA A 22 -12.41 15.55 -12.74
C ALA A 22 -11.86 14.64 -11.63
N VAL A 23 -11.00 15.16 -10.75
CA VAL A 23 -10.43 14.41 -9.62
C VAL A 23 -11.52 14.06 -8.61
N GLU A 24 -12.36 15.01 -8.20
CA GLU A 24 -13.43 14.75 -7.22
C GLU A 24 -14.44 13.73 -7.73
N LEU A 25 -14.89 13.87 -8.98
CA LEU A 25 -15.77 12.89 -9.59
C LEU A 25 -15.11 11.51 -9.69
N ARG A 26 -13.80 11.46 -10.00
CA ARG A 26 -13.08 10.19 -10.08
C ARG A 26 -12.91 9.52 -8.72
N LYS A 27 -12.67 10.30 -7.66
CA LYS A 27 -12.66 9.80 -6.26
C LYS A 27 -14.02 9.21 -5.89
N GLY A 28 -15.11 9.82 -6.32
CA GLY A 28 -16.48 9.31 -6.15
C GLY A 28 -16.87 8.15 -7.08
N GLY A 29 -15.93 7.57 -7.83
CA GLY A 29 -16.17 6.39 -8.69
C GLY A 29 -16.77 6.70 -10.07
N ALA A 30 -16.85 7.98 -10.48
CA ALA A 30 -17.39 8.32 -11.79
C ALA A 30 -16.55 7.72 -12.95
N THR A 31 -17.25 7.32 -14.00
CA THR A 31 -16.63 6.84 -15.25
C THR A 31 -16.10 8.02 -16.07
N MET A 32 -15.17 7.77 -17.00
CA MET A 32 -14.61 8.81 -17.86
C MET A 32 -15.68 9.54 -18.69
N ALA A 33 -16.72 8.82 -19.12
CA ALA A 33 -17.84 9.39 -19.86
C ALA A 33 -18.65 10.37 -19.01
N LYS A 34 -18.98 9.99 -17.75
CA LYS A 34 -19.70 10.87 -16.81
C LYS A 34 -18.90 12.13 -16.48
N ILE A 35 -17.58 11.99 -16.29
CA ILE A 35 -16.69 13.13 -16.07
C ILE A 35 -16.66 14.05 -17.30
N GLY A 36 -16.58 13.48 -18.51
CA GLY A 36 -16.57 14.26 -19.74
C GLY A 36 -17.87 15.03 -19.98
N ALA A 37 -19.02 14.47 -19.59
CA ALA A 37 -20.32 15.14 -19.63
C ALA A 37 -20.41 16.27 -18.60
N ALA A 38 -20.00 16.02 -17.35
CA ALA A 38 -20.03 17.03 -16.29
C ALA A 38 -19.14 18.25 -16.60
N ILE A 39 -17.96 18.02 -17.18
CA ILE A 39 -17.10 19.14 -17.60
C ILE A 39 -17.73 19.90 -18.77
N ALA A 40 -18.35 19.20 -19.71
CA ALA A 40 -19.03 19.84 -20.83
C ALA A 40 -20.19 20.73 -20.36
N GLU A 41 -20.99 20.23 -19.41
CA GLU A 41 -22.08 20.97 -18.78
C GLU A 41 -21.58 22.23 -18.06
N GLN A 42 -20.54 22.12 -17.22
CA GLN A 42 -19.95 23.26 -16.52
C GLN A 42 -19.45 24.36 -17.48
N GLU A 43 -19.05 24.00 -18.70
CA GLU A 43 -18.53 24.94 -19.69
C GLU A 43 -19.55 25.35 -20.76
N GLY A 44 -20.79 24.87 -20.68
CA GLY A 44 -21.82 25.14 -21.69
C GLY A 44 -21.48 24.55 -23.07
N LEU A 45 -20.77 23.43 -23.11
CA LEU A 45 -20.43 22.72 -24.34
C LEU A 45 -21.59 21.78 -24.74
N SER A 46 -21.97 21.81 -26.02
CA SER A 46 -23.04 20.96 -26.55
C SER A 46 -22.67 19.47 -26.66
N LYS A 47 -21.38 19.14 -26.60
CA LYS A 47 -20.88 17.77 -26.73
C LYS A 47 -20.00 17.41 -25.52
N PRO A 48 -20.12 16.19 -24.97
CA PRO A 48 -19.24 15.70 -23.93
C PRO A 48 -17.77 15.74 -24.35
N ILE A 49 -16.90 15.99 -23.37
CA ILE A 49 -15.45 15.85 -23.59
C ILE A 49 -15.09 14.37 -23.75
N THR A 50 -14.18 14.07 -24.68
CA THR A 50 -13.76 12.70 -24.97
C THR A 50 -13.02 12.06 -23.80
N ALA A 51 -13.15 10.73 -23.65
CA ALA A 51 -12.47 9.96 -22.61
C ALA A 51 -10.94 10.13 -22.64
N ALA A 52 -10.34 10.25 -23.83
CA ALA A 52 -8.91 10.54 -23.98
C ALA A 52 -8.51 11.89 -23.39
N THR A 53 -9.36 12.92 -23.56
CA THR A 53 -9.12 14.24 -22.99
C THR A 53 -9.27 14.21 -21.47
N VAL A 54 -10.29 13.52 -20.94
CA VAL A 54 -10.46 13.30 -19.50
C VAL A 54 -9.26 12.57 -18.90
N SER A 55 -8.77 11.51 -19.55
CA SER A 55 -7.56 10.79 -19.13
C SER A 55 -6.35 11.71 -19.02
N ARG A 56 -6.14 12.59 -20.00
CA ARG A 56 -5.05 13.58 -19.97
C ARG A 56 -5.20 14.60 -18.85
N ILE A 57 -6.41 15.06 -18.57
CA ILE A 57 -6.72 15.96 -17.45
C ILE A 57 -6.35 15.27 -16.13
N LEU A 58 -6.81 14.04 -15.92
CA LEU A 58 -6.52 13.25 -14.72
C LEU A 58 -5.02 12.96 -14.56
N LYS A 59 -4.33 12.53 -15.63
CA LYS A 59 -2.88 12.32 -15.60
C LYS A 59 -2.12 13.58 -15.18
N ARG A 60 -2.52 14.75 -15.68
CA ARG A 60 -1.89 16.02 -15.29
C ARG A 60 -2.20 16.39 -13.84
N ALA A 61 -3.43 16.17 -13.39
CA ALA A 61 -3.82 16.40 -12.00
C ALA A 61 -3.00 15.51 -11.05
N LEU A 62 -2.91 14.21 -11.33
CA LEU A 62 -2.08 13.27 -10.59
C LEU A 62 -0.59 13.64 -10.61
N ALA A 63 -0.07 14.06 -11.77
CA ALA A 63 1.33 14.50 -11.87
C ALA A 63 1.62 15.75 -11.03
N ARG A 64 0.69 16.70 -10.93
CA ARG A 64 0.85 17.86 -10.03
C ARG A 64 0.78 17.46 -8.57
N LEU A 65 -0.20 16.63 -8.20
CA LEU A 65 -0.31 16.12 -6.83
C LEU A 65 0.97 15.40 -6.42
N ARG A 66 1.50 14.51 -7.29
CA ARG A 66 2.80 13.87 -7.09
C ARG A 66 3.91 14.89 -6.87
N LYS A 67 4.03 15.90 -7.74
CA LYS A 67 5.06 16.95 -7.56
C LYS A 67 5.00 17.66 -6.21
N TYR A 68 3.80 17.95 -5.69
CA TYR A 68 3.66 18.55 -4.36
C TYR A 68 4.09 17.57 -3.26
N THR A 69 3.61 16.33 -3.32
CA THR A 69 4.00 15.28 -2.36
C THR A 69 5.50 14.98 -2.42
N ASP A 70 6.09 14.95 -3.62
CA ASP A 70 7.51 14.71 -3.83
C ASP A 70 8.34 15.87 -3.28
N ALA A 71 7.90 17.12 -3.45
CA ALA A 71 8.57 18.29 -2.88
C ALA A 71 8.52 18.31 -1.35
N GLU A 72 7.36 18.07 -0.75
CA GLU A 72 7.23 17.95 0.71
C GLU A 72 8.08 16.79 1.27
N ALA A 73 8.11 15.66 0.55
CA ALA A 73 8.95 14.53 0.92
C ALA A 73 10.45 14.83 0.76
N GLU A 74 10.84 15.67 -0.21
CA GLU A 74 12.22 16.13 -0.37
C GLU A 74 12.63 17.05 0.78
N ASP A 75 11.79 18.03 1.13
CA ASP A 75 12.06 18.95 2.24
C ASP A 75 12.25 18.19 3.57
N LEU A 76 11.40 17.19 3.82
CA LEU A 76 11.54 16.31 4.99
C LEU A 76 12.81 15.45 4.93
N ARG A 77 13.17 14.94 3.74
CA ARG A 77 14.40 14.16 3.56
C ARG A 77 15.63 15.03 3.82
N GLN A 78 15.63 16.26 3.33
CA GLN A 78 16.71 17.22 3.51
C GLN A 78 16.91 17.56 5.00
N LEU A 79 15.83 17.88 5.71
CA LEU A 79 15.87 18.12 7.16
C LEU A 79 16.42 16.92 7.94
N GLU A 80 16.04 15.71 7.54
CA GLU A 80 16.53 14.49 8.18
C GLU A 80 18.01 14.22 7.87
N LEU A 81 18.47 14.52 6.65
CA LEU A 81 19.89 14.46 6.29
C LEU A 81 20.73 15.44 7.13
N GLU A 82 20.24 16.66 7.34
CA GLU A 82 20.91 17.65 8.20
C GLU A 82 21.06 17.14 9.63
N ARG A 83 20.00 16.59 10.22
CA ARG A 83 20.05 15.97 11.57
C ARG A 83 21.03 14.80 11.64
N ILE A 84 21.08 14.00 10.59
CA ILE A 84 22.01 12.86 10.50
C ILE A 84 23.45 13.35 10.40
N ASP A 85 23.72 14.39 9.61
CA ASP A 85 25.05 14.96 9.47
C ASP A 85 25.52 15.57 10.82
N ASP A 86 24.63 16.19 11.59
CA ASP A 86 24.90 16.64 12.97
C ASP A 86 25.25 15.47 13.91
N LEU A 87 24.50 14.36 13.85
CA LEU A 87 24.80 13.15 14.64
C LEU A 87 26.15 12.55 14.26
N ILE A 88 26.47 12.50 12.97
CA ILE A 88 27.75 12.04 12.45
C ILE A 88 28.88 12.92 13.00
N ALA A 89 28.73 14.24 12.97
CA ALA A 89 29.72 15.17 13.50
C ALA A 89 29.99 14.93 15.00
N GLY A 90 28.93 14.71 15.79
CA GLY A 90 29.06 14.39 17.22
C GLY A 90 29.72 13.04 17.51
N LEU A 91 29.51 12.03 16.65
CA LEU A 91 30.08 10.69 16.82
C LEU A 91 31.49 10.55 16.27
N TRP A 92 31.89 11.42 15.34
CA TRP A 92 33.06 11.23 14.48
C TRP A 92 34.36 10.99 15.26
N GLU A 93 34.71 11.88 16.19
CA GLU A 93 36.00 11.78 16.90
C GLU A 93 36.07 10.51 17.77
N ALA A 94 34.98 10.15 18.45
CA ALA A 94 34.94 8.95 19.29
C ALA A 94 34.93 7.65 18.45
N ALA A 95 34.22 7.63 17.33
CA ALA A 95 34.21 6.50 16.40
C ALA A 95 35.59 6.33 15.74
N LYS A 96 36.20 7.42 15.27
CA LYS A 96 37.55 7.43 14.69
C LYS A 96 38.61 7.01 15.71
N GLY A 97 38.44 7.37 16.98
CA GLY A 97 39.27 6.90 18.10
C GLY A 97 39.08 5.42 18.46
N GLY A 98 38.15 4.72 17.80
CA GLY A 98 37.92 3.29 17.98
C GLY A 98 37.04 2.92 19.19
N HIS A 99 36.30 3.87 19.76
CA HIS A 99 35.37 3.56 20.85
C HIS A 99 34.24 2.64 20.34
N PRO A 100 34.10 1.40 20.84
CA PRO A 100 33.23 0.40 20.22
C PRO A 100 31.77 0.83 20.06
N ASP A 101 31.20 1.46 21.10
CA ASP A 101 29.81 1.94 21.04
C ASP A 101 29.61 3.06 20.02
N SER A 102 30.59 3.96 19.89
CA SER A 102 30.55 5.09 18.97
C SER A 102 30.68 4.61 17.53
N VAL A 103 31.55 3.63 17.27
CA VAL A 103 31.67 2.99 15.95
C VAL A 103 30.35 2.32 15.56
N LYS A 104 29.74 1.57 16.49
CA LYS A 104 28.45 0.91 16.25
C LYS A 104 27.34 1.92 15.94
N GLN A 105 27.23 2.99 16.73
CA GLN A 105 26.24 4.05 16.51
C GLN A 105 26.50 4.78 15.19
N PHE A 106 27.75 5.11 14.88
CA PHE A 106 28.13 5.76 13.63
C PHE A 106 27.72 4.93 12.42
N LEU A 107 28.00 3.62 12.42
CA LEU A 107 27.59 2.72 11.34
C LEU A 107 26.07 2.64 11.20
N ALA A 108 25.32 2.63 12.30
CA ALA A 108 23.85 2.62 12.26
C ALA A 108 23.27 3.92 11.69
N VAL A 109 23.82 5.07 12.07
CA VAL A 109 23.44 6.38 11.51
C VAL A 109 23.77 6.44 10.02
N GLN A 110 24.93 5.91 9.62
CA GLN A 110 25.37 5.94 8.23
C GLN A 110 24.54 4.99 7.34
N ASP A 111 24.10 3.85 7.84
CA ASP A 111 23.11 2.98 7.19
C ASP A 111 21.79 3.72 6.92
N ARG A 112 21.29 4.50 7.91
CA ARG A 112 20.10 5.32 7.72
C ARG A 112 20.29 6.38 6.63
N ARG A 113 21.46 7.03 6.59
CA ARG A 113 21.82 8.02 5.56
C ARG A 113 21.85 7.41 4.16
N CYS A 114 22.47 6.24 4.00
CA CYS A 114 22.52 5.52 2.73
C CYS A 114 21.12 5.17 2.19
N LYS A 115 20.20 4.80 3.10
CA LYS A 115 18.79 4.52 2.77
C LYS A 115 18.03 5.75 2.32
N LEU A 116 18.23 6.90 2.98
CA LEU A 116 17.60 8.16 2.57
C LEU A 116 18.12 8.67 1.22
N LEU A 117 19.42 8.50 0.95
CA LEU A 117 20.05 8.88 -0.32
C LEU A 117 19.78 7.89 -1.46
N GLY A 118 19.21 6.72 -1.17
CA GLY A 118 18.97 5.67 -2.18
C GLY A 118 20.26 5.06 -2.74
N ILE A 119 21.35 5.08 -1.98
CA ILE A 119 22.64 4.48 -2.37
C ILE A 119 22.55 2.95 -2.28
N GLU A 120 21.72 2.44 -1.37
CA GLU A 120 21.52 1.00 -1.22
C GLU A 120 20.61 0.45 -2.32
N PRO A 121 20.97 -0.73 -2.89
CA PRO A 121 20.09 -1.43 -3.81
C PRO A 121 18.80 -1.88 -3.10
N PRO A 122 17.68 -2.03 -3.85
CA PRO A 122 16.44 -2.53 -3.26
C PRO A 122 16.63 -3.93 -2.66
N GLN A 123 16.13 -4.14 -1.45
CA GLN A 123 16.21 -5.45 -0.81
C GLN A 123 15.27 -6.44 -1.50
N ARG A 124 15.82 -7.56 -1.97
CA ARG A 124 15.03 -8.65 -2.56
C ARG A 124 14.36 -9.44 -1.45
N HIS A 125 13.05 -9.25 -1.28
CA HIS A 125 12.25 -10.11 -0.42
C HIS A 125 11.85 -11.38 -1.18
N VAL A 126 12.48 -12.51 -0.83
CA VAL A 126 12.02 -13.83 -1.27
C VAL A 126 10.79 -14.18 -0.43
N HIS A 127 9.63 -14.20 -1.07
CA HIS A 127 8.41 -14.72 -0.45
C HIS A 127 8.36 -16.20 -0.75
N ASP A 128 8.49 -17.02 0.28
CA ASP A 128 8.25 -18.46 0.18
C ASP A 128 6.74 -18.68 0.29
N ILE A 129 6.06 -18.55 -0.83
CA ILE A 129 4.62 -18.82 -0.89
C ILE A 129 4.48 -20.33 -0.93
N ASN A 130 4.23 -20.92 0.24
CA ASN A 130 3.76 -22.30 0.31
C ASN A 130 2.33 -22.35 -0.24
N VAL A 131 2.23 -22.55 -1.55
CA VAL A 131 0.96 -22.88 -2.19
C VAL A 131 0.63 -24.29 -1.73
N MET A 132 -0.29 -24.43 -0.77
CA MET A 132 -0.85 -25.75 -0.47
C MET A 132 -1.28 -26.36 -1.79
N SER A 133 -0.76 -27.55 -2.07
CA SER A 133 -1.21 -28.33 -3.21
C SER A 133 -2.72 -28.48 -3.09
N TRP A 134 -3.45 -28.38 -4.19
CA TRP A 134 -4.88 -28.63 -4.21
C TRP A 134 -5.23 -29.99 -3.54
N ALA A 135 -4.33 -30.98 -3.61
CA ALA A 135 -4.48 -32.25 -2.89
C ALA A 135 -4.46 -32.10 -1.36
N GLN A 136 -3.61 -31.22 -0.81
CA GLN A 136 -3.55 -30.92 0.63
C GLN A 136 -4.76 -30.11 1.10
N VAL A 137 -5.27 -29.21 0.25
CA VAL A 137 -6.52 -28.46 0.52
C VAL A 137 -7.71 -29.41 0.57
N VAL A 138 -7.80 -30.37 -0.36
CA VAL A 138 -8.89 -31.37 -0.38
C VAL A 138 -8.80 -32.31 0.83
N GLN A 139 -7.62 -32.86 1.13
CA GLN A 139 -7.43 -33.74 2.31
C GLN A 139 -7.79 -33.06 3.64
N SER A 140 -7.46 -31.77 3.79
CA SER A 140 -7.81 -31.01 5.00
C SER A 140 -9.28 -30.57 5.05
N ALA A 141 -9.98 -30.54 3.91
CA ALA A 141 -11.42 -30.31 3.84
C ALA A 141 -12.19 -31.59 4.18
N ASP A 142 -11.78 -32.73 3.63
CA ASP A 142 -12.40 -34.04 3.87
C ASP A 142 -12.31 -34.45 5.36
N ALA A 143 -11.14 -34.22 6.00
CA ALA A 143 -10.95 -34.49 7.42
C ALA A 143 -11.90 -33.67 8.34
N ARG A 144 -12.30 -32.46 7.93
CA ARG A 144 -13.25 -31.62 8.68
C ARG A 144 -14.71 -32.02 8.46
N ILE A 145 -15.01 -32.69 7.35
CA ILE A 145 -16.36 -33.19 7.04
C ILE A 145 -16.64 -34.46 7.85
N GLU A 146 -15.65 -35.35 7.99
CA GLU A 146 -15.75 -36.58 8.81
C GLU A 146 -15.99 -36.29 10.29
N GLU A 147 -15.35 -35.25 10.86
CA GLU A 147 -15.53 -34.86 12.26
C GLU A 147 -16.97 -34.34 12.54
N LYS A 148 -17.58 -33.64 11.58
CA LYS A 148 -18.96 -33.15 11.68
C LYS A 148 -20.02 -34.21 11.41
N GLN A 149 -19.66 -35.34 10.82
CA GLN A 149 -20.60 -36.42 10.47
C GLN A 149 -20.55 -37.63 11.42
N ARG A 150 -19.81 -37.56 12.54
CA ARG A 150 -19.85 -38.63 13.54
C ARG A 150 -21.26 -38.77 14.15
N PRO A 151 -21.93 -39.92 14.01
CA PRO A 151 -23.21 -40.15 14.67
C PRO A 151 -23.01 -40.21 16.19
N ILE A 152 -23.88 -39.53 16.94
CA ILE A 152 -23.98 -39.69 18.40
C ILE A 152 -24.59 -41.07 18.65
N VAL A 153 -23.74 -42.10 18.78
CA VAL A 153 -24.22 -43.44 19.15
C VAL A 153 -24.37 -43.47 20.67
N GLU A 154 -25.63 -43.56 21.08
CA GLU A 154 -26.11 -43.64 22.45
C GLU A 154 -25.34 -44.67 23.30
N SER A 155 -24.99 -44.22 24.50
CA SER A 155 -24.64 -45.04 25.64
C SER A 155 -25.75 -46.06 25.93
N ARG A 156 -25.55 -47.31 25.49
CA ARG A 156 -26.34 -48.44 25.99
C ARG A 156 -25.36 -49.45 26.55
N VAL A 157 -25.14 -49.36 27.86
CA VAL A 157 -24.45 -50.40 28.64
C VAL A 157 -25.39 -51.61 28.72
N PRO A 158 -25.03 -52.79 28.22
CA PRO A 158 -25.72 -54.03 28.57
C PRO A 158 -24.97 -54.66 29.74
N LEU A 159 -25.66 -54.69 30.88
CA LEU A 159 -25.29 -55.40 32.10
C LEU A 159 -25.16 -56.90 31.82
N GLY A 160 -24.05 -57.50 32.27
CA GLY A 160 -24.00 -58.95 32.53
C GLY A 160 -22.88 -59.68 31.81
N LEU A 161 -21.72 -59.75 32.48
CA LEU A 161 -20.92 -60.96 32.74
C LEU A 161 -19.54 -60.50 33.22
N LEU A 162 -19.51 -59.90 34.41
CA LEU A 162 -18.30 -59.83 35.21
C LEU A 162 -18.09 -61.25 35.75
N THR A 163 -17.34 -62.07 35.02
CA THR A 163 -16.85 -63.33 35.55
C THR A 163 -15.76 -62.99 36.55
N ASP A 164 -16.13 -62.97 37.84
CA ASP A 164 -15.18 -63.00 38.94
C ASP A 164 -14.38 -64.31 38.83
N LYS A 165 -13.13 -64.17 38.38
CA LYS A 165 -12.13 -65.22 38.59
C LYS A 165 -11.72 -65.16 40.05
N GLU A 166 -11.85 -66.32 40.67
CA GLU A 166 -11.10 -66.79 41.82
C GLU A 166 -9.61 -66.43 41.71
N ASP A 167 -9.05 -66.12 42.88
CA ASP A 167 -7.68 -66.42 43.35
C ASP A 167 -7.21 -65.23 44.20
N ASP A 168 -6.64 -65.35 45.39
CA ASP A 168 -6.44 -66.44 46.35
C ASP A 168 -5.63 -65.78 47.48
N GLY A 169 -5.77 -66.28 48.71
CA GLY A 169 -4.72 -66.30 49.74
C GLY A 169 -4.18 -64.97 50.28
#